data_AF-A0A7S1A1R2-F1
#
_entry.id   AF-A0A7S1A1R2-F1
#
_cell.length_a   1.000
_cell.length_b   1.000
_cell.length_c   1.000
_cell.angle_alpha   90.00
_cell.angle_beta   90.00
_cell.angle_gamma   90.00
#
_symmetry.space_group_name_H-M   'P 1'
#
loop_
_entity.id
_entity.type
_entity.pdbx_description
1 polymer ?
#
loop_
_entity_poly.entity_id
_entity_poly.type
_entity_poly.pdbx_seq_one_letter_code
_entity_poly.pdbx_strand_id
1 'polypeptide(L)'
;MKPPSCAPWSGSDTQRLLEFLDLQESSCLATVSKAVKCSVAQVPRRRSTHMELQAEVAGLQLLLSQLPDAPPTLDTSLLRLRALEAQRTEMRYVYAPDWEVSPGKLVSKKGTWLKRSVGFSWELSETEGEKLYLPPGIVMPMMQVAAVSDPVELARHEWSVQHLRVWLKPTILEVLEARRGTWFLYLPHWEMAGTTIVAKHDTWLKRTTQMSGDLQAFELLYVPKSIPVRLVAPPVAVEEEWEKTRHQHVHLHRRVCLSAPPLTVKQVRMKGEKREQFDVFVGQGDDRGLHHEPIKA
;
A
#
# COMPACT_ATOMS: atom_id res chain seq x y z
N MET A 1 -5.60 -12.66 -23.33
CA MET A 1 -4.32 -12.98 -22.63
C MET A 1 -4.60 -14.10 -21.64
N LYS A 2 -3.75 -15.15 -21.57
CA LYS A 2 -3.88 -16.21 -20.54
C LYS A 2 -3.38 -15.66 -19.20
N PRO A 3 -4.07 -15.90 -18.06
CA PRO A 3 -3.58 -15.48 -16.76
C PRO A 3 -2.29 -16.26 -16.41
N PRO A 4 -1.27 -15.60 -15.82
CA PRO A 4 -0.07 -16.28 -15.36
C PRO A 4 -0.40 -17.23 -14.20
N SER A 5 0.14 -18.44 -14.23
CA SER A 5 0.03 -19.43 -13.16
C SER A 5 0.73 -18.93 -11.89
N CYS A 6 0.09 -19.05 -10.72
CA CYS A 6 0.73 -18.81 -9.44
C CYS A 6 1.84 -19.84 -9.19
N ALA A 7 3.10 -19.38 -9.21
CA ALA A 7 4.22 -20.15 -8.73
C ALA A 7 4.34 -20.00 -7.20
N PRO A 8 4.78 -21.04 -6.48
CA PRO A 8 5.13 -20.91 -5.07
C PRO A 8 6.24 -19.86 -4.88
N TRP A 9 6.22 -19.17 -3.74
CA TRP A 9 7.14 -18.07 -3.45
C TRP A 9 8.60 -18.53 -3.44
N SER A 10 9.50 -17.74 -4.03
CA SER A 10 10.93 -17.94 -3.83
C SER A 10 11.31 -17.52 -2.41
N GLY A 11 12.24 -18.23 -1.76
CA GLY A 11 12.67 -17.90 -0.39
C GLY A 11 13.16 -16.45 -0.23
N SER A 12 13.74 -15.86 -1.28
CA SER A 12 14.19 -14.47 -1.31
C SER A 12 13.06 -13.43 -1.39
N ASP A 13 11.91 -13.77 -1.98
CA ASP A 13 10.78 -12.83 -2.08
C ASP A 13 10.00 -12.75 -0.76
N THR A 14 9.89 -13.86 -0.04
CA THR A 14 9.34 -13.90 1.32
C THR A 14 10.19 -13.06 2.28
N GLN A 15 11.52 -13.14 2.19
CA GLN A 15 12.44 -12.37 3.02
C GLN A 15 12.26 -10.86 2.82
N ARG A 16 12.23 -10.38 1.57
CA ARG A 16 12.04 -8.95 1.25
C ARG A 16 10.71 -8.39 1.71
N LEU A 17 9.67 -9.23 1.66
CA LEU A 17 8.36 -8.88 2.21
C LEU A 17 8.42 -8.78 3.73
N LEU A 18 9.04 -9.74 4.42
CA LEU A 18 9.18 -9.72 5.87
C LEU A 18 10.04 -8.53 6.35
N GLU A 19 11.08 -8.17 5.59
CA GLU A 19 11.88 -6.95 5.78
C GLU A 19 11.06 -5.68 5.55
N PHE A 20 10.16 -5.66 4.56
CA PHE A 20 9.20 -4.56 4.35
C PHE A 20 8.17 -4.45 5.49
N LEU A 21 7.81 -5.58 6.10
CA LEU A 21 6.79 -5.68 7.15
C LEU A 21 7.33 -5.43 8.56
N ASP A 22 8.63 -5.17 8.71
CA ASP A 22 9.34 -4.89 9.97
C ASP A 22 8.88 -5.77 11.15
N LEU A 23 8.80 -7.07 10.90
CA LEU A 23 8.59 -8.04 11.97
C LEU A 23 9.95 -8.32 12.61
N GLN A 24 10.27 -7.62 13.71
CA GLN A 24 11.28 -8.13 14.63
C GLN A 24 10.85 -9.52 15.10
N GLU A 25 11.54 -10.54 14.58
CA GLU A 25 11.39 -11.91 15.02
C GLU A 25 11.74 -12.02 16.50
N SER A 26 10.75 -12.16 17.36
CA SER A 26 10.95 -12.61 18.74
C SER A 26 9.74 -13.40 19.20
N SER A 27 9.57 -14.59 18.62
CA SER A 27 9.11 -15.83 19.28
C SER A 27 8.44 -16.85 18.36
N CYS A 28 8.01 -16.48 17.15
CA CYS A 28 7.18 -17.39 16.33
C CYS A 28 7.95 -18.25 15.30
N LEU A 29 9.24 -18.01 15.06
CA LEU A 29 9.98 -18.68 13.97
C LEU A 29 10.91 -19.82 14.40
N ALA A 30 11.05 -20.07 15.70
CA ALA A 30 11.79 -21.24 16.19
C ALA A 30 11.11 -22.59 15.83
N THR A 31 9.82 -22.57 15.51
CA THR A 31 9.04 -23.80 15.25
C THR A 31 9.05 -24.22 13.77
N VAL A 32 9.31 -23.29 12.83
CA VAL A 32 9.19 -23.56 11.38
C VAL A 32 10.48 -24.16 10.78
N SER A 33 11.64 -23.88 11.36
CA SER A 33 12.94 -24.35 10.86
C SER A 33 13.13 -25.88 11.00
N LYS A 34 12.31 -26.55 11.81
CA LYS A 34 12.39 -28.01 12.03
C LYS A 34 11.61 -28.85 11.00
N ALA A 35 10.75 -28.24 10.19
CA ALA A 35 9.87 -28.97 9.25
C ALA A 35 10.41 -29.09 7.81
N VAL A 36 11.52 -28.41 7.47
CA VAL A 36 12.02 -28.32 6.07
C VAL A 36 13.21 -29.26 5.79
N LYS A 37 13.30 -30.39 6.49
CA LYS A 37 14.26 -31.45 6.15
C LYS A 37 13.56 -32.76 5.85
N CYS A 38 13.11 -32.91 4.61
CA CYS A 38 13.21 -34.14 3.84
C CYS A 38 13.01 -33.86 2.35
N SER A 39 13.97 -34.31 1.55
CA SER A 39 14.06 -34.23 0.09
C SER A 39 13.21 -35.33 -0.55
N VAL A 40 12.67 -35.13 -1.77
CA VAL A 40 12.91 -35.97 -2.97
C VAL A 40 12.32 -35.29 -4.23
N ALA A 41 13.02 -35.55 -5.32
CA ALA A 41 13.05 -34.92 -6.63
C ALA A 41 11.89 -35.21 -7.62
N GLN A 42 11.92 -34.42 -8.69
CA GLN A 42 11.52 -34.68 -10.09
C GLN A 42 10.04 -34.52 -10.54
N VAL A 43 9.92 -33.74 -11.63
CA VAL A 43 8.72 -33.32 -12.39
C VAL A 43 8.67 -34.12 -13.70
N PRO A 44 7.52 -34.56 -14.26
CA PRO A 44 6.92 -33.80 -15.38
C PRO A 44 5.40 -33.90 -15.68
N ARG A 45 4.88 -32.76 -16.16
CA ARG A 45 3.89 -32.52 -17.26
C ARG A 45 2.38 -32.83 -17.12
N ARG A 46 1.64 -31.71 -16.98
CA ARG A 46 0.37 -31.26 -17.64
C ARG A 46 -0.67 -32.30 -18.06
N ARG A 47 -1.83 -32.24 -17.40
CA ARG A 47 -3.20 -32.08 -17.98
C ARG A 47 -4.24 -32.16 -16.85
N SER A 48 -4.61 -31.06 -16.18
CA SER A 48 -5.88 -30.99 -15.43
C SER A 48 -6.14 -29.67 -14.70
N THR A 49 -6.81 -28.70 -15.32
CA THR A 49 -7.29 -27.51 -14.58
C THR A 49 -8.52 -27.78 -13.70
N HIS A 50 -9.13 -28.97 -13.77
CA HIS A 50 -10.27 -29.36 -12.91
C HIS A 50 -9.87 -30.38 -11.84
N MET A 51 -8.98 -31.30 -12.18
CA MET A 51 -8.48 -32.34 -11.27
C MET A 51 -7.49 -31.78 -10.23
N GLU A 52 -6.77 -30.69 -10.52
CA GLU A 52 -5.89 -30.00 -9.57
C GLU A 52 -6.70 -29.25 -8.49
N LEU A 53 -7.78 -28.56 -8.87
CA LEU A 53 -8.73 -27.97 -7.92
C LEU A 53 -9.47 -29.04 -7.10
N GLN A 54 -9.83 -30.17 -7.71
CA GLN A 54 -10.41 -31.31 -6.98
C GLN A 54 -9.39 -31.99 -6.06
N ALA A 55 -8.10 -32.04 -6.42
CA ALA A 55 -7.04 -32.57 -5.57
C ALA A 55 -6.70 -31.62 -4.40
N GLU A 56 -6.83 -30.31 -4.60
CA GLU A 56 -6.63 -29.30 -3.55
C GLU A 56 -7.82 -29.27 -2.58
N VAL A 57 -9.06 -29.37 -3.10
CA VAL A 57 -10.28 -29.55 -2.29
C VAL A 57 -10.28 -30.90 -1.56
N ALA A 58 -9.85 -31.99 -2.23
CA ALA A 58 -9.71 -33.30 -1.60
C ALA A 58 -8.57 -33.31 -0.57
N GLY A 59 -7.49 -32.56 -0.80
CA GLY A 59 -6.39 -32.36 0.16
C GLY A 59 -6.85 -31.60 1.40
N LEU A 60 -7.69 -30.58 1.24
CA LEU A 60 -8.31 -29.84 2.34
C LEU A 60 -9.36 -30.67 3.10
N GLN A 61 -10.16 -31.47 2.39
CA GLN A 61 -11.10 -32.42 3.00
C GLN A 61 -10.36 -33.54 3.76
N LEU A 62 -9.22 -34.00 3.25
CA LEU A 62 -8.38 -34.98 3.92
C LEU A 62 -7.74 -34.38 5.19
N LEU A 63 -7.22 -33.15 5.13
CA LEU A 63 -6.71 -32.40 6.28
C LEU A 63 -7.79 -32.14 7.35
N LEU A 64 -9.03 -31.88 6.93
CA LEU A 64 -10.17 -31.73 7.84
C LEU A 64 -10.60 -33.07 8.45
N SER A 65 -10.49 -34.17 7.70
CA SER A 65 -10.85 -35.53 8.17
C SER A 65 -9.80 -36.18 9.07
N GLN A 66 -8.58 -35.66 9.10
CA GLN A 66 -7.48 -36.11 9.97
C GLN A 66 -7.42 -35.35 11.31
N LEU A 67 -8.36 -34.44 11.55
CA LEU A 67 -8.48 -33.77 12.84
C LEU A 67 -9.12 -34.76 13.83
N PRO A 68 -8.53 -34.93 15.04
CA PRO A 68 -9.06 -35.88 16.02
C PRO A 68 -10.53 -35.56 16.35
N ASP A 69 -11.35 -36.59 16.51
CA ASP A 69 -12.79 -36.57 16.91
C ASP A 69 -13.08 -35.90 18.27
N ALA A 70 -12.07 -35.30 18.89
CA ALA A 70 -12.25 -34.54 20.11
C ALA A 70 -12.99 -33.23 19.80
N PRO A 71 -13.96 -32.81 20.65
CA PRO A 71 -14.59 -31.52 20.52
C PRO A 71 -13.49 -30.45 20.53
N PRO A 72 -13.50 -29.50 19.57
CA PRO A 72 -12.43 -28.54 19.45
C PRO A 72 -12.37 -27.71 20.73
N THR A 73 -11.22 -27.74 21.40
CA THR A 73 -10.93 -26.84 22.51
C THR A 73 -11.03 -25.38 22.02
N LEU A 74 -11.19 -24.43 22.95
CA LEU A 74 -11.19 -23.00 22.61
C LEU A 74 -9.93 -22.63 21.81
N ASP A 75 -8.77 -23.12 22.22
CA ASP A 75 -7.49 -22.83 21.55
C ASP A 75 -7.40 -23.40 20.14
N THR A 76 -7.89 -24.63 19.92
CA THR A 76 -7.92 -25.22 18.56
C THR A 76 -8.96 -24.53 17.68
N SER A 77 -10.07 -24.08 18.23
CA SER A 77 -11.07 -23.27 17.53
C SER A 77 -10.51 -21.90 17.14
N LEU A 78 -9.78 -21.23 18.04
CA LEU A 78 -9.13 -19.95 17.77
C LEU A 78 -8.01 -20.08 16.73
N LEU A 79 -7.24 -21.16 16.76
CA LEU A 79 -6.20 -21.43 15.77
C LEU A 79 -6.80 -21.72 14.39
N ARG A 80 -7.90 -22.48 14.33
CA ARG A 80 -8.66 -22.70 13.09
C ARG A 80 -9.29 -21.41 12.56
N LEU A 81 -9.85 -20.58 13.44
CA LEU A 81 -10.40 -19.27 13.08
C LEU A 81 -9.30 -18.39 12.47
N ARG A 82 -8.13 -18.29 13.11
CA ARG A 82 -6.97 -17.54 12.59
C ARG A 82 -6.48 -18.09 11.26
N ALA A 83 -6.49 -19.41 11.06
CA ALA A 83 -6.11 -20.03 9.79
C ALA A 83 -7.12 -19.72 8.66
N LEU A 84 -8.41 -19.72 8.97
CA LEU A 84 -9.47 -19.30 8.03
C LEU A 84 -9.42 -17.80 7.75
N GLU A 85 -9.14 -16.98 8.76
CA GLU A 85 -8.92 -15.53 8.62
C GLU A 85 -7.69 -15.24 7.75
N ALA A 86 -6.62 -16.03 7.88
CA ALA A 86 -5.44 -15.94 7.02
C ALA A 86 -5.70 -16.33 5.55
N GLN A 87 -6.81 -17.03 5.29
CA GLN A 87 -7.32 -17.36 3.94
C GLN A 87 -8.32 -16.33 3.43
N ARG A 88 -8.80 -15.39 4.26
CA ARG A 88 -9.61 -14.27 3.78
C ARG A 88 -8.78 -13.49 2.79
N THR A 89 -9.42 -13.13 1.69
CA THR A 89 -8.85 -12.24 0.71
C THR A 89 -9.78 -11.08 0.48
N GLU A 90 -9.20 -9.93 0.23
CA GLU A 90 -9.93 -8.76 -0.22
C GLU A 90 -9.49 -8.40 -1.63
N MET A 91 -10.48 -8.16 -2.48
CA MET A 91 -10.26 -7.81 -3.87
C MET A 91 -10.16 -6.29 -4.00
N ARG A 92 -9.14 -5.83 -4.71
CA ARG A 92 -8.88 -4.43 -5.04
C ARG A 92 -8.52 -4.31 -6.52
N TYR A 93 -8.48 -3.06 -7.01
CA TYR A 93 -8.19 -2.74 -8.40
C TYR A 93 -6.88 -1.98 -8.52
N VAL A 94 -6.12 -2.29 -9.57
CA VAL A 94 -4.93 -1.56 -9.98
C VAL A 94 -5.00 -1.24 -11.47
N TYR A 95 -4.35 -0.15 -11.88
CA TYR A 95 -4.21 0.19 -13.29
C TYR A 95 -2.97 -0.49 -13.88
N ALA A 96 -3.15 -1.54 -14.68
CA ALA A 96 -2.07 -2.46 -15.09
C ALA A 96 -0.79 -1.79 -15.62
N PRO A 97 -0.85 -0.71 -16.43
CA PRO A 97 0.35 -0.06 -16.96
C PRO A 97 1.34 0.44 -15.88
N ASP A 98 0.84 0.76 -14.69
CA ASP A 98 1.64 1.26 -13.57
C ASP A 98 2.42 0.14 -12.84
N TRP A 99 2.17 -1.12 -13.19
CA TRP A 99 2.67 -2.29 -12.47
C TRP A 99 3.47 -3.23 -13.38
N GLU A 100 4.46 -3.88 -12.80
CA GLU A 100 5.05 -5.10 -13.32
C GLU A 100 4.39 -6.30 -12.66
N VAL A 101 3.73 -7.14 -13.47
CA VAL A 101 3.00 -8.31 -12.98
C VAL A 101 3.90 -9.53 -13.06
N SER A 102 4.15 -10.15 -11.92
CA SER A 102 4.88 -11.41 -11.81
C SER A 102 4.03 -12.44 -11.05
N PRO A 103 4.30 -13.75 -11.19
CA PRO A 103 3.62 -14.76 -10.37
C PRO A 103 3.76 -14.45 -8.88
N GLY A 104 2.62 -14.36 -8.17
CA GLY A 104 2.56 -14.09 -6.73
C GLY A 104 2.88 -12.66 -6.27
N LYS A 105 3.26 -11.74 -7.16
CA LYS A 105 3.61 -10.35 -6.78
C LYS A 105 3.37 -9.31 -7.86
N LEU A 106 3.09 -8.09 -7.42
CA LEU A 106 3.06 -6.88 -8.25
C LEU A 106 4.19 -5.95 -7.81
N VAL A 107 4.94 -5.39 -8.76
CA VAL A 107 5.95 -4.36 -8.47
C VAL A 107 5.49 -3.05 -9.05
N SER A 108 5.39 -2.01 -8.21
CA SER A 108 4.97 -0.70 -8.70
C SER A 108 6.10 -0.05 -9.51
N LYS A 109 5.82 0.45 -10.71
CA LYS A 109 6.83 1.12 -11.56
C LYS A 109 7.05 2.59 -11.17
N LYS A 110 6.03 3.21 -10.56
CA LYS A 110 6.00 4.63 -10.13
C LYS A 110 5.09 4.77 -8.91
N GLY A 111 4.89 5.98 -8.37
CA GLY A 111 3.79 6.21 -7.42
C GLY A 111 2.45 5.83 -8.07
N THR A 112 1.61 5.05 -7.39
CA THR A 112 0.31 4.61 -7.93
C THR A 112 -0.69 4.31 -6.81
N TRP A 113 -1.87 3.78 -7.16
CA TRP A 113 -3.00 3.57 -6.26
C TRP A 113 -3.54 2.14 -6.34
N LEU A 114 -3.85 1.59 -5.18
CA LEU A 114 -4.70 0.41 -5.00
C LEU A 114 -6.10 0.87 -4.63
N LYS A 115 -7.11 0.52 -5.44
CA LYS A 115 -8.45 1.11 -5.39
C LYS A 115 -9.52 0.09 -5.01
N ARG A 116 -10.64 0.54 -4.46
CA ARG A 116 -11.85 -0.29 -4.26
C ARG A 116 -12.69 -0.47 -5.52
N SER A 117 -12.43 0.32 -6.56
CA SER A 117 -13.13 0.23 -7.84
C SER A 117 -12.22 0.54 -9.03
N VAL A 118 -12.74 0.33 -10.24
CA VAL A 118 -12.08 0.74 -11.49
C VAL A 118 -12.01 2.25 -11.69
N GLY A 119 -12.78 3.06 -10.94
CA GLY A 119 -12.89 4.51 -11.12
C GLY A 119 -11.57 5.27 -11.04
N PHE A 120 -11.50 6.48 -11.60
CA PHE A 120 -10.26 7.23 -11.63
C PHE A 120 -9.79 7.60 -10.23
N SER A 121 -8.47 7.60 -10.01
CA SER A 121 -7.92 7.89 -8.69
C SER A 121 -8.27 9.30 -8.20
N TRP A 122 -8.54 10.27 -9.07
CA TRP A 122 -8.99 11.61 -8.69
C TRP A 122 -10.49 11.70 -8.34
N GLU A 123 -11.28 10.69 -8.69
CA GLU A 123 -12.71 10.60 -8.30
C GLU A 123 -12.89 9.90 -6.95
N LEU A 124 -11.90 9.11 -6.53
CA LEU A 124 -11.98 8.31 -5.31
C LEU A 124 -11.44 9.06 -4.10
N SER A 125 -12.11 8.87 -2.97
CA SER A 125 -11.79 9.46 -1.69
C SER A 125 -10.61 8.73 -1.03
N GLU A 126 -9.54 9.47 -0.73
CA GLU A 126 -8.44 8.92 0.09
C GLU A 126 -8.84 8.83 1.56
N THR A 127 -9.59 9.82 2.05
CA THR A 127 -10.00 9.93 3.45
C THR A 127 -10.97 8.81 3.84
N GLU A 128 -11.80 8.34 2.92
CA GLU A 128 -12.72 7.21 3.13
C GLU A 128 -12.07 5.85 2.86
N GLY A 129 -10.78 5.81 2.47
CA GLY A 129 -10.06 4.57 2.21
C GLY A 129 -10.47 3.87 0.91
N GLU A 130 -11.04 4.61 -0.04
CA GLU A 130 -11.39 4.07 -1.36
C GLU A 130 -10.16 3.82 -2.23
N LYS A 131 -9.05 4.48 -1.92
CA LYS A 131 -7.75 4.27 -2.54
C LYS A 131 -6.62 4.34 -1.52
N LEU A 132 -5.60 3.53 -1.74
CA LEU A 132 -4.39 3.44 -0.92
C LEU A 132 -3.17 3.71 -1.81
N TYR A 133 -2.32 4.62 -1.38
CA TYR A 133 -1.13 5.00 -2.13
C TYR A 133 -0.05 3.91 -2.04
N LEU A 134 0.63 3.64 -3.15
CA LEU A 134 1.78 2.76 -3.22
C LEU A 134 2.99 3.48 -3.85
N PRO A 135 4.16 3.46 -3.18
CA PRO A 135 5.34 4.13 -3.68
C PRO A 135 6.00 3.39 -4.87
N PRO A 136 6.83 4.08 -5.67
CA PRO A 136 7.59 3.45 -6.75
C PRO A 136 8.43 2.29 -6.22
N GLY A 137 8.55 1.19 -6.95
CA GLY A 137 9.42 0.06 -6.62
C GLY A 137 8.92 -0.85 -5.49
N ILE A 138 7.74 -0.57 -4.90
CA ILE A 138 7.20 -1.45 -3.87
C ILE A 138 6.78 -2.79 -4.45
N VAL A 139 7.11 -3.87 -3.73
CA VAL A 139 6.68 -5.23 -4.06
C VAL A 139 5.46 -5.57 -3.21
N MET A 140 4.31 -5.68 -3.85
CA MET A 140 3.05 -6.07 -3.22
C MET A 140 2.77 -7.55 -3.52
N PRO A 141 2.79 -8.43 -2.51
CA PRO A 141 2.44 -9.83 -2.70
C PRO A 141 0.93 -9.94 -2.95
N MET A 142 0.54 -10.84 -3.84
CA MET A 142 -0.86 -11.09 -4.17
C MET A 142 -1.14 -12.59 -4.22
N MET A 143 -2.39 -12.94 -3.91
CA MET A 143 -2.87 -14.32 -3.99
C MET A 143 -3.31 -14.67 -5.41
N GLN A 144 -4.00 -13.71 -6.04
CA GLN A 144 -4.56 -13.87 -7.37
C GLN A 144 -4.61 -12.51 -8.08
N VAL A 145 -4.50 -12.55 -9.40
CA VAL A 145 -4.72 -11.40 -10.28
C VAL A 145 -5.57 -11.83 -11.47
N ALA A 146 -6.51 -10.98 -11.88
CA ALA A 146 -7.36 -11.22 -13.04
C ALA A 146 -7.62 -9.90 -13.78
N ALA A 147 -7.92 -9.98 -15.07
CA ALA A 147 -8.44 -8.83 -15.81
C ALA A 147 -9.85 -8.50 -15.34
N VAL A 148 -10.23 -7.23 -15.43
CA VAL A 148 -11.62 -6.82 -15.30
C VAL A 148 -12.43 -7.40 -16.46
N SER A 149 -13.52 -8.10 -16.15
CA SER A 149 -14.37 -8.77 -17.15
C SER A 149 -15.85 -8.49 -16.97
N ASP A 150 -16.24 -7.83 -15.88
CA ASP A 150 -17.64 -7.51 -15.59
C ASP A 150 -18.13 -6.37 -16.51
N PRO A 151 -19.27 -6.53 -17.21
CA PRO A 151 -19.76 -5.51 -18.15
C PRO A 151 -20.04 -4.14 -17.52
N VAL A 152 -20.49 -4.09 -16.25
CA VAL A 152 -20.78 -2.83 -15.55
C VAL A 152 -19.49 -2.10 -15.24
N GLU A 153 -18.47 -2.81 -14.78
CA GLU A 153 -17.14 -2.23 -14.53
C GLU A 153 -16.47 -1.77 -15.82
N LEU A 154 -16.58 -2.58 -16.89
CA LEU A 154 -16.01 -2.26 -18.20
C LEU A 154 -16.66 -1.05 -18.84
N ALA A 155 -17.95 -0.80 -18.57
CA ALA A 155 -18.68 0.36 -19.06
C ALA A 155 -18.34 1.66 -18.32
N ARG A 156 -17.59 1.62 -17.21
CA ARG A 156 -17.33 2.81 -16.39
C ARG A 156 -16.50 3.87 -17.13
N HIS A 157 -15.45 3.45 -17.84
CA HIS A 157 -14.66 4.30 -18.73
C HIS A 157 -13.81 3.47 -19.70
N GLU A 158 -13.29 4.08 -20.77
CA GLU A 158 -12.53 3.37 -21.81
C GLU A 158 -11.29 2.62 -21.27
N TRP A 159 -10.64 3.15 -20.25
CA TRP A 159 -9.47 2.50 -19.64
C TRP A 159 -9.80 1.39 -18.63
N SER A 160 -11.07 1.06 -18.37
CA SER A 160 -11.44 0.01 -17.41
C SER A 160 -10.91 -1.36 -17.86
N VAL A 161 -10.77 -1.58 -19.18
CA VAL A 161 -10.14 -2.78 -19.78
C VAL A 161 -8.66 -2.96 -19.39
N GLN A 162 -7.99 -1.89 -18.97
CA GLN A 162 -6.57 -1.91 -18.55
C GLN A 162 -6.42 -2.10 -17.04
N HIS A 163 -7.52 -2.26 -16.30
CA HIS A 163 -7.46 -2.52 -14.87
C HIS A 163 -7.35 -4.02 -14.58
N LEU A 164 -6.70 -4.34 -13.47
CA LEU A 164 -6.64 -5.69 -12.92
C LEU A 164 -7.34 -5.73 -11.57
N ARG A 165 -8.05 -6.82 -11.32
CA ARG A 165 -8.50 -7.23 -9.99
C ARG A 165 -7.36 -7.98 -9.32
N VAL A 166 -7.09 -7.66 -8.06
CA VAL A 166 -6.01 -8.25 -7.27
C VAL A 166 -6.57 -8.67 -5.93
N TRP A 167 -6.31 -9.91 -5.53
CA TRP A 167 -6.73 -10.46 -4.24
C TRP A 167 -5.55 -10.45 -3.28
N LEU A 168 -5.73 -9.76 -2.16
CA LEU A 168 -4.70 -9.51 -1.17
C LEU A 168 -5.13 -10.11 0.18
N LYS A 169 -4.15 -10.45 1.02
CA LYS A 169 -4.42 -10.79 2.41
C LYS A 169 -4.80 -9.53 3.20
N PRO A 170 -5.77 -9.59 4.13
CA PRO A 170 -6.18 -8.45 4.95
C PRO A 170 -5.02 -7.74 5.65
N THR A 171 -4.02 -8.49 6.14
CA THR A 171 -2.84 -7.92 6.79
C THR A 171 -2.05 -6.95 5.91
N ILE A 172 -2.04 -7.15 4.59
CA ILE A 172 -1.41 -6.21 3.65
C ILE A 172 -2.18 -4.89 3.64
N LEU A 173 -3.52 -4.98 3.62
CA LEU A 173 -4.38 -3.81 3.62
C LEU A 173 -4.33 -3.06 4.95
N GLU A 174 -4.28 -3.76 6.08
CA GLU A 174 -4.11 -3.17 7.40
C GLU A 174 -2.82 -2.34 7.47
N VAL A 175 -1.71 -2.85 6.94
CA VAL A 175 -0.44 -2.12 6.87
C VAL A 175 -0.56 -0.89 5.96
N LEU A 176 -1.19 -1.02 4.79
CA LEU A 176 -1.39 0.11 3.87
C LEU A 176 -2.33 1.18 4.46
N GLU A 177 -3.39 0.77 5.14
CA GLU A 177 -4.32 1.66 5.86
C GLU A 177 -3.65 2.36 7.04
N ALA A 178 -2.78 1.66 7.79
CA ALA A 178 -2.01 2.27 8.88
C ALA A 178 -1.04 3.37 8.38
N ARG A 179 -0.63 3.30 7.11
CA ARG A 179 0.20 4.32 6.46
C ARG A 179 -0.60 5.45 5.83
N ARG A 180 -1.93 5.38 5.83
CA ARG A 180 -2.77 6.46 5.31
C ARG A 180 -2.51 7.76 6.08
N GLY A 181 -2.43 8.88 5.36
CA GLY A 181 -2.11 10.17 5.97
C GLY A 181 -0.67 10.29 6.48
N THR A 182 0.20 9.33 6.19
CA THR A 182 1.65 9.46 6.41
C THR A 182 2.28 10.29 5.29
N TRP A 183 3.09 11.25 5.69
CA TRP A 183 3.89 12.10 4.83
C TRP A 183 5.34 12.14 5.30
N PHE A 184 6.21 12.60 4.42
CA PHE A 184 7.62 12.82 4.68
C PHE A 184 7.96 14.28 4.45
N LEU A 185 8.77 14.82 5.35
CA LEU A 185 9.28 16.17 5.27
C LEU A 185 10.81 16.16 5.31
N TYR A 186 11.44 17.14 4.66
CA TYR A 186 12.87 17.39 4.78
C TYR A 186 13.09 18.40 5.90
N LEU A 187 13.52 17.92 7.07
CA LEU A 187 13.51 18.66 8.34
C LEU A 187 14.15 20.06 8.29
N PRO A 188 15.24 20.30 7.54
CA PRO A 188 15.83 21.64 7.45
C PRO A 188 14.87 22.74 6.97
N HIS A 189 13.81 22.40 6.23
CA HIS A 189 12.80 23.35 5.73
C HIS A 189 11.72 23.70 6.75
N TRP A 190 11.76 23.13 7.95
CA TRP A 190 10.67 23.22 8.92
C TRP A 190 11.15 23.73 10.28
N GLU A 191 10.27 24.45 10.95
CA GLU A 191 10.32 24.74 12.38
C GLU A 191 9.31 23.84 13.09
N MET A 192 9.67 23.38 14.29
CA MET A 192 8.84 22.46 15.07
C MET A 192 8.50 23.09 16.42
N ALA A 193 7.23 23.02 16.79
CA ALA A 193 6.72 23.39 18.10
C ALA A 193 5.76 22.28 18.58
N GLY A 194 6.31 21.28 19.28
CA GLY A 194 5.56 20.10 19.71
C GLY A 194 5.03 19.29 18.51
N THR A 195 3.70 19.20 18.39
CA THR A 195 3.00 18.53 17.27
C THR A 195 2.61 19.47 16.14
N THR A 196 3.10 20.72 16.15
CA THR A 196 2.90 21.67 15.06
C THR A 196 4.21 21.89 14.31
N ILE A 197 4.15 21.86 12.99
CA ILE A 197 5.27 22.21 12.11
C ILE A 197 4.91 23.44 11.26
N VAL A 198 5.90 24.28 11.00
CA VAL A 198 5.75 25.49 10.17
C VAL A 198 6.86 25.51 9.14
N ALA A 199 6.51 25.73 7.88
CA ALA A 199 7.49 25.82 6.80
C ALA A 199 8.26 27.15 6.88
N LYS A 200 9.61 27.08 6.84
CA LYS A 200 10.51 28.26 6.84
C LYS A 200 10.49 29.04 5.52
N HIS A 201 10.18 28.31 4.45
CA HIS A 201 10.01 28.76 3.07
C HIS A 201 9.05 27.80 2.38
N ASP A 202 8.57 28.19 1.21
CA ASP A 202 7.69 27.35 0.40
C ASP A 202 8.30 25.98 0.15
N THR A 203 7.60 24.93 0.55
CA THR A 203 8.14 23.57 0.60
C THR A 203 7.05 22.54 0.32
N TRP A 204 7.40 21.26 0.44
CA TRP A 204 6.51 20.15 0.14
C TRP A 204 6.44 19.18 1.31
N LEU A 205 5.22 18.72 1.61
CA LEU A 205 5.01 17.39 2.16
C LEU A 205 5.01 16.39 1.01
N LYS A 206 5.67 15.26 1.20
CA LYS A 206 5.86 14.24 0.17
C LYS A 206 5.31 12.90 0.63
N ARG A 207 4.86 12.07 -0.30
CA ARG A 207 4.48 10.67 0.02
C ARG A 207 5.67 9.73 0.18
N THR A 208 6.86 10.17 -0.23
CA THR A 208 8.13 9.44 -0.07
C THR A 208 9.27 10.42 0.24
N THR A 209 10.45 9.89 0.57
CA THR A 209 11.64 10.71 0.82
C THR A 209 12.36 11.18 -0.46
N GLN A 210 11.91 10.75 -1.64
CA GLN A 210 12.51 11.10 -2.93
C GLN A 210 12.50 12.62 -3.21
N MET A 211 13.35 13.08 -4.13
CA MET A 211 13.38 14.48 -4.57
C MET A 211 12.05 14.90 -5.17
N SER A 212 11.59 16.12 -4.84
CA SER A 212 10.30 16.62 -5.33
C SER A 212 10.25 16.74 -6.85
N GLY A 213 11.40 16.93 -7.51
CA GLY A 213 11.50 16.97 -8.97
C GLY A 213 11.24 15.63 -9.66
N ASP A 214 11.36 14.52 -8.93
CA ASP A 214 11.17 13.15 -9.46
C ASP A 214 9.76 12.60 -9.14
N LEU A 215 9.01 13.30 -8.29
CA LEU A 215 7.69 12.87 -7.82
C LEU A 215 6.59 13.40 -8.72
N GLN A 216 5.53 12.60 -8.87
CA GLN A 216 4.30 13.06 -9.53
C GLN A 216 3.57 14.07 -8.66
N ALA A 217 2.76 14.93 -9.27
CA ALA A 217 2.09 15.99 -8.54
C ALA A 217 1.15 15.51 -7.42
N PHE A 218 0.53 14.32 -7.55
CA PHE A 218 -0.32 13.74 -6.50
C PHE A 218 0.48 13.14 -5.32
N GLU A 219 1.80 12.98 -5.48
CA GLU A 219 2.72 12.56 -4.42
C GLU A 219 3.23 13.74 -3.58
N LEU A 220 2.80 14.95 -3.95
CA LEU A 220 3.27 16.21 -3.41
C LEU A 220 2.09 17.02 -2.87
N LEU A 221 2.30 17.63 -1.71
CA LEU A 221 1.40 18.63 -1.15
C LEU A 221 2.23 19.89 -0.88
N TYR A 222 1.94 20.95 -1.62
CA TYR A 222 2.63 22.21 -1.50
C TYR A 222 2.23 22.88 -0.19
N VAL A 223 3.22 23.27 0.61
CA VAL A 223 3.00 23.97 1.87
C VAL A 223 3.64 25.35 1.77
N PRO A 224 2.83 26.42 1.65
CA PRO A 224 3.33 27.78 1.69
C PRO A 224 4.03 28.07 3.02
N LYS A 225 5.01 28.96 2.98
CA LYS A 225 5.70 29.47 4.16
C LYS A 225 4.68 29.98 5.20
N SER A 226 5.02 29.78 6.48
CA SER A 226 4.27 30.31 7.63
C SER A 226 2.88 29.72 7.88
N ILE A 227 2.41 28.76 7.06
CA ILE A 227 1.16 28.05 7.36
C ILE A 227 1.46 26.92 8.35
N PRO A 228 0.79 26.88 9.52
CA PRO A 228 0.97 25.80 10.48
C PRO A 228 0.31 24.52 10.00
N VAL A 229 0.98 23.39 10.20
CA VAL A 229 0.47 22.05 9.96
C VAL A 229 0.46 21.28 11.27
N ARG A 230 -0.70 20.75 11.65
CA ARG A 230 -0.87 19.96 12.87
C ARG A 230 -0.67 18.48 12.60
N LEU A 231 0.09 17.85 13.48
CA LEU A 231 0.45 16.44 13.43
C LEU A 231 -0.24 15.66 14.55
N VAL A 232 -0.47 14.36 14.32
CA VAL A 232 -0.95 13.43 15.36
C VAL A 232 0.11 13.27 16.47
N ALA A 233 1.38 13.22 16.08
CA ALA A 233 2.51 13.02 16.96
C ALA A 233 3.74 13.81 16.43
N PRO A 234 4.77 14.04 17.28
CA PRO A 234 6.00 14.68 16.82
C PRO A 234 6.64 13.94 15.63
N PRO A 235 7.37 14.64 14.75
CA PRO A 235 8.05 13.99 13.62
C PRO A 235 9.03 12.92 14.06
N VAL A 236 8.95 11.74 13.45
CA VAL A 236 9.83 10.59 13.77
C VAL A 236 10.86 10.37 12.67
N ALA A 237 11.96 9.68 13.01
CA ALA A 237 12.96 9.30 12.02
C ALA A 237 12.34 8.40 10.93
N VAL A 238 12.92 8.42 9.74
CA VAL A 238 12.55 7.49 8.67
C VAL A 238 13.20 6.14 8.99
N GLU A 239 12.37 5.16 9.34
CA GLU A 239 12.81 3.83 9.75
C GLU A 239 12.66 2.82 8.61
N GLU A 240 11.80 3.12 7.64
CA GLU A 240 11.50 2.26 6.50
C GLU A 240 12.73 2.04 5.60
N GLU A 241 13.23 0.80 5.55
CA GLU A 241 14.42 0.44 4.76
C GLU A 241 14.32 0.84 3.28
N TRP A 242 13.14 0.68 2.68
CA TRP A 242 12.90 1.03 1.28
C TRP A 242 12.85 2.56 1.01
N GLU A 243 12.76 3.39 2.06
CA GLU A 243 12.91 4.85 1.97
C GLU A 243 14.37 5.28 2.15
N LYS A 244 15.16 4.55 2.95
CA LYS A 244 16.55 4.90 3.29
C LYS A 244 17.48 5.06 2.08
N THR A 245 17.14 4.46 0.95
CA THR A 245 17.96 4.50 -0.28
C THR A 245 17.45 5.49 -1.34
N ARG A 246 16.33 6.19 -1.10
CA ARG A 246 15.69 7.05 -2.11
C ARG A 246 16.26 8.45 -2.21
N HIS A 247 17.02 8.86 -1.20
CA HIS A 247 17.61 10.19 -1.16
C HIS A 247 18.90 10.19 -0.34
N GLN A 248 19.94 10.86 -0.85
CA GLN A 248 21.24 10.92 -0.18
C GLN A 248 21.18 11.55 1.23
N HIS A 249 20.19 12.40 1.48
CA HIS A 249 20.00 13.05 2.79
C HIS A 249 18.80 12.48 3.57
N VAL A 250 18.43 11.21 3.38
CA VAL A 250 17.27 10.61 4.07
C VAL A 250 17.32 10.76 5.60
N HIS A 251 18.51 10.80 6.21
CA HIS A 251 18.69 11.02 7.65
C HIS A 251 18.17 12.38 8.14
N LEU A 252 18.03 13.35 7.24
CA LEU A 252 17.42 14.66 7.49
C LEU A 252 15.91 14.66 7.22
N HIS A 253 15.33 13.56 6.75
CA HIS A 253 13.88 13.45 6.59
C HIS A 253 13.22 13.00 7.89
N ARG A 254 11.96 13.39 8.06
CA ARG A 254 11.09 12.88 9.11
C ARG A 254 9.80 12.37 8.52
N ARG A 255 9.29 11.29 9.10
CA ARG A 255 7.94 10.79 8.87
C ARG A 255 6.99 11.54 9.79
N VAL A 256 5.86 11.97 9.25
CA VAL A 256 4.81 12.69 9.97
C VAL A 256 3.44 12.15 9.59
N CYS A 257 2.51 12.20 10.53
CA CYS A 257 1.10 11.89 10.29
C CYS A 257 0.28 13.14 10.57
N LEU A 258 -0.52 13.57 9.59
CA LEU A 258 -1.38 14.74 9.74
C LEU A 258 -2.51 14.46 10.73
N SER A 259 -2.81 15.39 11.64
CA SER A 259 -3.88 15.23 12.63
C SER A 259 -5.28 15.12 12.01
N ALA A 260 -5.46 15.76 10.86
CA ALA A 260 -6.68 15.70 10.06
C ALA A 260 -6.32 15.80 8.56
N PRO A 261 -7.22 15.37 7.65
CA PRO A 261 -7.00 15.49 6.21
C PRO A 261 -6.69 16.92 5.78
N PRO A 262 -5.75 17.11 4.83
CA PRO A 262 -5.39 18.43 4.35
C PRO A 262 -6.53 19.02 3.52
N LEU A 263 -6.87 20.28 3.78
CA LEU A 263 -7.67 21.10 2.90
C LEU A 263 -6.75 21.67 1.84
N THR A 264 -7.15 21.52 0.58
CA THR A 264 -6.29 21.88 -0.55
C THR A 264 -7.05 22.67 -1.61
N VAL A 265 -6.32 23.52 -2.33
CA VAL A 265 -6.78 24.14 -3.57
C VAL A 265 -5.89 23.66 -4.72
N LYS A 266 -6.51 23.39 -5.87
CA LYS A 266 -5.77 23.01 -7.08
C LYS A 266 -5.13 24.25 -7.67
N GLN A 267 -3.80 24.27 -7.75
CA GLN A 267 -3.08 25.31 -8.48
C GLN A 267 -2.53 24.73 -9.78
N VAL A 268 -2.61 25.54 -10.82
CA VAL A 268 -2.07 25.23 -12.14
C VAL A 268 -0.83 26.07 -12.36
N ARG A 269 0.28 25.43 -12.72
CA ARG A 269 1.50 26.10 -13.15
C ARG A 269 1.87 25.65 -14.56
N MET A 270 2.27 26.62 -15.38
CA MET A 270 2.88 26.35 -16.68
C MET A 270 4.38 26.15 -16.49
N LYS A 271 4.90 25.03 -17.01
CA LYS A 271 6.34 24.75 -17.07
C LYS A 271 6.68 24.48 -18.54
N GLY A 272 7.04 25.54 -19.26
CA GLY A 272 7.06 25.52 -20.73
C GLY A 272 5.65 25.30 -21.27
N GLU A 273 5.48 24.31 -22.13
CA GLU A 273 4.19 23.92 -22.72
C GLU A 273 3.38 22.95 -21.84
N LYS A 274 3.96 22.45 -20.74
CA LYS A 274 3.27 21.52 -19.84
C LYS A 274 2.48 22.26 -18.77
N ARG A 275 1.22 21.87 -18.63
CA ARG A 275 0.32 22.31 -17.56
C ARG A 275 0.44 21.33 -16.38
N GLU A 276 1.13 21.74 -15.33
CA GLU A 276 1.24 20.97 -14.09
C GLU A 276 0.15 21.42 -13.12
N GLN A 277 -0.59 20.48 -12.55
CA GLN A 277 -1.57 20.76 -11.48
C GLN A 277 -1.08 20.12 -10.20
N PHE A 278 -1.06 20.87 -9.10
CA PHE A 278 -0.68 20.36 -7.78
C PHE A 278 -1.61 20.89 -6.69
N ASP A 279 -1.61 20.18 -5.56
CA ASP A 279 -2.40 20.55 -4.39
C ASP A 279 -1.62 21.54 -3.52
N VAL A 280 -2.26 22.68 -3.22
CA VAL A 280 -1.76 23.69 -2.29
C VAL A 280 -2.50 23.55 -0.97
N PHE A 281 -1.75 23.32 0.09
CA PHE A 281 -2.26 23.27 1.45
C PHE A 281 -2.80 24.64 1.88
N VAL A 282 -4.03 24.66 2.37
CA VAL A 282 -4.70 25.86 2.91
C VAL A 282 -5.21 25.69 4.33
N GLY A 283 -5.08 24.49 4.93
CA GLY A 283 -5.50 24.20 6.30
C GLY A 283 -5.82 22.72 6.51
N GLN A 284 -6.41 22.38 7.66
CA GLN A 284 -6.89 21.01 7.96
C GLN A 284 -8.38 20.99 8.33
N GLY A 285 -9.04 19.84 8.14
CA GLY A 285 -10.49 19.69 8.27
C GLY A 285 -11.12 20.20 9.59
N ASP A 286 -10.33 20.26 10.68
CA ASP A 286 -10.78 20.74 11.99
C ASP A 286 -10.62 22.26 12.19
N ASP A 287 -10.00 22.99 11.25
CA ASP A 287 -9.80 24.45 11.37
C ASP A 287 -11.05 25.28 11.06
N ARG A 288 -12.23 24.66 10.82
CA ARG A 288 -13.50 25.39 10.64
C ARG A 288 -13.96 26.18 11.89
N GLY A 289 -13.24 26.08 13.01
CA GLY A 289 -13.46 26.88 14.21
C GLY A 289 -12.56 28.10 14.39
N LEU A 290 -11.59 28.35 13.49
CA LEU A 290 -10.72 29.52 13.57
C LEU A 290 -11.05 30.47 12.42
N HIS A 291 -11.80 31.52 12.76
CA HIS A 291 -12.05 32.67 11.92
C HIS A 291 -10.74 33.19 11.32
N HIS A 292 -10.53 32.95 10.02
CA HIS A 292 -9.64 33.80 9.24
C HIS A 292 -10.40 35.09 8.94
N GLU A 293 -10.05 36.17 9.63
CA GLU A 293 -10.29 37.49 9.07
C GLU A 293 -9.61 37.56 7.69
N PRO A 294 -10.27 38.13 6.68
CA PRO A 294 -9.71 38.22 5.34
C PRO A 294 -8.44 39.07 5.40
N ILE A 295 -7.34 38.51 4.87
CA ILE A 295 -6.13 39.26 4.53
C ILE A 295 -6.57 40.32 3.52
N LYS A 296 -6.63 41.58 3.96
CA LYS A 296 -6.82 42.73 3.07
C LYS A 296 -5.55 42.86 2.22
N ALA A 297 -5.76 42.91 0.90
CA ALA A 297 -4.76 43.33 -0.08
C ALA A 297 -4.35 44.80 0.13
#